data_AF-A0A933H4D5-F1
#
_entry.id   AF-A0A933H4D5-F1
#
_cell.length_a   1.000
_cell.length_b   1.000
_cell.length_c   1.000
_cell.angle_alpha   90.00
_cell.angle_beta   90.00
_cell.angle_gamma   90.00
#
_symmetry.space_group_name_H-M   'P 1'
#
loop_
_entity.id
_entity.type
_entity.pdbx_description
1 polymer ?
#
loop_
_entity_poly.entity_id
_entity_poly.type
_entity_poly.pdbx_seq_one_letter_code
_entity_poly.pdbx_strand_id
1 'polypeptide(L)'
;MKSAIRTLESPSAEDLLDADVSWWLEAAPEERILAVDEARRDLERMGRDGMRRRRNARRGVSRDFEDFLELLERNQVEYLVVGGYAVAFHSTPRYTKDIDILVRAARKNATRVLAAISEFAGPPDVSAERLARPDLVLMMGLPPTRIDVLTSIDGCDFARAWRRRVRGRYGSQEVWFIGRKDLIAAKKAAAREQDLLDLKRLERAARLGARG
;
A
#
# COMPACT_ATOMS: atom_id res chain seq x y z
N MET A 1 -30.55 2.90 48.92
CA MET A 1 -29.37 3.06 48.05
C MET A 1 -29.71 2.54 46.66
N LYS A 2 -30.00 3.44 45.70
CA LYS A 2 -30.25 3.03 44.30
C LYS A 2 -28.91 2.71 43.67
N SER A 3 -28.66 1.42 43.44
CA SER A 3 -27.55 0.95 42.61
C SER A 3 -27.78 1.48 41.20
N ALA A 4 -26.98 2.45 40.78
CA ALA A 4 -26.92 2.89 39.40
C ALA A 4 -26.15 1.82 38.62
N ILE A 5 -26.86 0.78 38.20
CA ILE A 5 -26.39 -0.10 37.14
C ILE A 5 -26.36 0.77 35.89
N ARG A 6 -25.19 1.34 35.60
CA ARG A 6 -24.92 2.01 34.34
C ARG A 6 -24.87 0.90 33.30
N THR A 7 -25.95 0.74 32.54
CA THR A 7 -25.98 -0.15 31.38
C THR A 7 -24.86 0.31 30.45
N LEU A 8 -23.78 -0.46 30.38
CA LEU A 8 -22.75 -0.26 29.36
C LEU A 8 -23.39 -0.69 28.04
N GLU A 9 -23.96 0.26 27.31
CA GLU A 9 -24.39 0.02 25.93
C GLU A 9 -23.19 -0.51 25.13
N SER A 10 -23.42 -1.58 24.36
CA SER A 10 -22.36 -2.12 23.50
C SER A 10 -21.90 -1.04 22.51
N PRO A 11 -20.59 -0.91 22.28
CA PRO A 11 -20.07 0.11 21.38
C PRO A 11 -20.67 -0.04 19.98
N SER A 12 -21.01 1.08 19.35
CA SER A 12 -21.49 1.08 17.96
C SER A 12 -20.36 0.69 16.99
N ALA A 13 -20.71 0.35 15.75
CA ALA A 13 -19.71 0.07 14.72
C ALA A 13 -18.80 1.28 14.43
N GLU A 14 -19.31 2.51 14.55
CA GLU A 14 -18.50 3.72 14.42
C GLU A 14 -17.55 3.88 15.61
N ASP A 15 -18.00 3.59 16.84
CA ASP A 15 -17.13 3.63 18.03
C ASP A 15 -15.98 2.62 17.93
N LEU A 16 -16.26 1.42 17.40
CA LEU A 16 -15.23 0.40 17.16
C LEU A 16 -14.25 0.82 16.06
N LEU A 17 -14.74 1.40 14.97
CA LEU A 17 -13.89 1.91 13.89
C LEU A 17 -13.02 3.08 14.39
N ASP A 18 -13.60 3.96 15.21
CA ASP A 18 -12.91 5.09 15.82
C ASP A 18 -11.77 4.63 16.73
N ALA A 19 -12.04 3.64 17.60
CA ALA A 19 -11.05 3.05 18.48
C ALA A 19 -9.92 2.36 17.68
N ASP A 20 -10.26 1.57 16.66
CA ASP A 20 -9.31 0.88 15.79
C ASP A 20 -8.39 1.87 15.05
N VAL A 21 -8.97 2.88 14.38
CA VAL A 21 -8.17 3.87 13.65
C VAL A 21 -7.30 4.70 14.60
N SER A 22 -7.82 5.11 15.76
CA SER A 22 -7.05 5.87 16.73
C SER A 22 -5.83 5.08 17.22
N TRP A 23 -6.02 3.81 17.57
CA TRP A 23 -4.95 2.95 18.05
C TRP A 23 -3.82 2.81 17.01
N TRP A 24 -4.18 2.58 15.75
CA TRP A 24 -3.18 2.46 14.69
C TRP A 24 -2.48 3.76 14.35
N LEU A 25 -3.10 4.92 14.56
CA LEU A 25 -2.46 6.21 14.33
C LEU A 25 -1.40 6.56 15.38
N GLU A 26 -1.39 5.91 16.53
CA GLU A 26 -0.30 6.01 17.52
C GLU A 26 0.98 5.32 17.03
N ALA A 27 0.85 4.31 16.18
CA ALA A 27 1.98 3.61 15.56
C ALA A 27 2.59 4.44 14.43
N ALA A 28 3.88 4.23 14.16
CA ALA A 28 4.53 4.81 12.99
C ALA A 28 4.01 4.17 11.69
N PRO A 29 3.99 4.89 10.55
CA PRO A 29 3.53 4.33 9.28
C PRO A 29 4.22 3.02 8.88
N GLU A 30 5.51 2.86 9.16
CA GLU A 30 6.28 1.64 8.91
C GLU A 30 5.83 0.44 9.75
N GLU A 31 5.32 0.66 10.96
CA GLU A 31 4.80 -0.41 11.82
C GLU A 31 3.45 -0.92 11.27
N ARG A 32 2.62 0.00 10.74
CA ARG A 32 1.39 -0.37 10.04
C ARG A 32 1.68 -1.15 8.76
N ILE A 33 2.70 -0.75 7.99
CA ILE A 33 3.16 -1.49 6.81
C ILE A 33 3.64 -2.89 7.20
N LEU A 34 4.44 -3.00 8.25
CA LEU A 34 4.95 -4.28 8.74
C LEU A 34 3.80 -5.23 9.14
N ALA A 35 2.74 -4.70 9.76
CA ALA A 35 1.55 -5.49 10.10
C ALA A 35 0.86 -6.10 8.87
N VAL A 36 0.85 -5.39 7.73
CA VAL A 36 0.35 -5.94 6.45
C VAL A 36 1.21 -7.12 5.99
N ASP A 37 2.54 -6.98 6.04
CA ASP A 37 3.47 -8.05 5.65
C ASP A 37 3.48 -9.24 6.62
N GLU A 38 3.21 -9.03 7.91
CA GLU A 38 2.97 -10.11 8.87
C GLU A 38 1.72 -10.92 8.50
N ALA A 39 0.59 -10.25 8.28
CA ALA A 39 -0.66 -10.90 7.90
C ALA A 39 -0.53 -11.68 6.57
N ARG A 40 0.22 -11.14 5.59
CA ARG A 40 0.50 -11.84 4.32
C ARG A 40 1.30 -13.13 4.51
N ARG A 41 2.38 -13.07 5.29
CA ARG A 41 3.26 -14.23 5.54
C ARG A 41 2.54 -15.35 6.29
N ASP A 42 1.64 -15.01 7.21
CA ASP A 42 0.87 -16.03 7.93
C ASP A 42 -0.03 -16.83 6.97
N LEU A 43 -0.59 -16.19 5.93
CA LEU A 43 -1.34 -16.90 4.90
C LEU A 43 -0.46 -17.81 4.03
N GLU A 44 0.74 -17.36 3.64
CA GLU A 44 1.70 -18.20 2.89
C GLU A 44 2.05 -19.48 3.66
N ARG A 45 2.14 -19.37 4.99
CA ARG A 45 2.43 -20.51 5.88
C ARG A 45 1.24 -21.47 5.99
N MET A 46 0.02 -20.95 5.98
CA MET A 46 -1.19 -21.78 6.02
C MET A 46 -1.42 -22.55 4.71
N GLY A 47 -0.96 -22.04 3.57
CA GLY A 47 -1.08 -22.70 2.26
C GLY A 47 -0.04 -23.80 1.99
N ARG A 48 0.98 -23.97 2.84
CA ARG A 48 1.95 -25.08 2.74
C ARG A 48 1.65 -26.08 3.86
N ASP A 49 1.13 -27.25 3.49
CA ASP A 49 0.80 -28.32 4.43
C ASP A 49 1.94 -28.63 5.40
N GLY A 50 1.54 -28.76 6.67
CA GLY A 50 2.17 -29.46 7.78
C GLY A 50 3.69 -29.71 7.78
N MET A 51 4.33 -29.24 8.85
CA MET A 51 5.48 -29.89 9.48
C MET A 51 6.84 -29.72 8.76
N ARG A 52 7.51 -28.57 8.97
CA ARG A 52 8.88 -28.50 9.53
C ARG A 52 9.47 -27.08 9.50
N ARG A 53 10.24 -26.79 10.56
CA ARG A 53 11.12 -25.63 10.83
C ARG A 53 10.43 -24.35 11.33
N ARG A 54 9.99 -24.43 12.59
CA ARG A 54 10.26 -23.33 13.55
C ARG A 54 11.78 -23.19 13.69
N ARG A 55 12.40 -22.28 12.93
CA ARG A 55 13.73 -21.69 13.22
C ARG A 55 13.99 -20.53 12.24
N ASN A 56 14.02 -19.30 12.77
CA ASN A 56 14.54 -18.09 12.14
C ASN A 56 13.93 -17.62 10.80
N ALA A 57 12.60 -17.52 10.70
CA ALA A 57 12.04 -16.58 9.72
C ALA A 57 12.32 -15.15 10.20
N ARG A 58 13.16 -14.41 9.46
CA ARG A 58 13.44 -12.99 9.76
C ARG A 58 12.11 -12.23 9.90
N ARG A 59 11.92 -11.52 11.02
CA ARG A 59 10.89 -10.46 11.11
C ARG A 59 11.24 -9.41 10.05
N GLY A 60 10.26 -8.92 9.31
CA GLY A 60 10.52 -7.94 8.26
C GLY A 60 9.49 -7.98 7.14
N VAL A 61 9.59 -6.98 6.28
CA VAL A 61 8.77 -6.81 5.08
C VAL A 61 9.11 -7.84 3.99
N SER A 62 8.32 -7.86 2.91
CA SER A 62 8.62 -8.69 1.73
C SER A 62 9.93 -8.25 1.09
N ARG A 63 10.86 -9.20 0.89
CA ARG A 63 12.15 -8.93 0.21
C ARG A 63 11.95 -8.56 -1.23
N ASP A 64 11.10 -9.28 -1.95
CA ASP A 64 10.83 -9.00 -3.37
C ASP A 64 10.30 -7.57 -3.58
N PHE A 65 9.49 -7.07 -2.64
CA PHE A 65 8.99 -5.70 -2.70
C PHE A 65 10.08 -4.69 -2.36
N GLU A 66 10.86 -4.97 -1.31
CA GLU A 66 11.98 -4.14 -0.90
C GLU A 66 13.02 -4.00 -2.02
N ASP A 67 13.41 -5.11 -2.65
CA ASP A 67 14.38 -5.17 -3.74
C ASP A 67 13.87 -4.43 -4.99
N PHE A 68 12.58 -4.60 -5.35
CA PHE A 68 12.01 -3.85 -6.47
C PHE A 68 11.93 -2.34 -6.19
N LEU A 69 11.51 -1.94 -4.98
CA LEU A 69 11.47 -0.54 -4.57
C LEU A 69 12.88 0.10 -4.57
N GLU A 70 13.90 -0.64 -4.13
CA GLU A 70 15.29 -0.20 -4.23
C GLU A 70 15.68 0.07 -5.70
N LEU A 71 15.32 -0.83 -6.61
CA LEU A 71 15.62 -0.68 -8.04
C LEU A 71 14.89 0.53 -8.65
N LEU A 72 13.66 0.83 -8.22
CA LEU A 72 12.95 2.04 -8.64
C LEU A 72 13.65 3.32 -8.18
N GLU A 73 14.11 3.36 -6.93
CA GLU A 73 14.87 4.50 -6.39
C GLU A 73 16.21 4.68 -7.11
N ARG A 74 16.97 3.59 -7.28
CA ARG A 74 18.27 3.59 -7.95
C ARG A 74 18.18 4.02 -9.41
N ASN A 75 17.14 3.57 -10.13
CA ASN A 75 16.88 3.99 -11.51
C ASN A 75 16.18 5.36 -11.61
N GLN A 76 15.97 6.06 -10.49
CA GLN A 76 15.32 7.37 -10.43
C GLN A 76 13.94 7.39 -11.10
N VAL A 77 13.17 6.32 -10.91
CA VAL A 77 11.82 6.21 -11.43
C VAL A 77 10.92 7.22 -10.71
N GLU A 78 10.08 7.93 -11.47
CA GLU A 78 8.96 8.69 -10.93
C GLU A 78 7.81 7.72 -10.67
N TYR A 79 7.65 7.29 -9.41
CA TYR A 79 6.62 6.32 -8.97
C TYR A 79 5.97 6.69 -7.64
N LEU A 80 4.79 6.13 -7.37
CA LEU A 80 4.10 6.24 -6.10
C LEU A 80 3.62 4.84 -5.67
N VAL A 81 3.90 4.44 -4.44
CA VAL A 81 3.19 3.34 -3.80
C VAL A 81 1.75 3.78 -3.57
N VAL A 82 0.80 3.02 -4.09
CA VAL A 82 -0.65 3.25 -3.98
C VAL A 82 -1.33 2.05 -3.31
N GLY A 83 -2.64 1.90 -3.50
CA GLY A 83 -3.32 0.66 -3.10
C GLY A 83 -3.31 0.38 -1.60
N GLY A 84 -3.19 -0.90 -1.23
CA GLY A 84 -3.31 -1.35 0.16
C GLY A 84 -2.21 -0.88 1.09
N TYR A 85 -0.97 -0.86 0.62
CA TYR A 85 0.15 -0.35 1.41
C TYR A 85 0.04 1.16 1.65
N ALA A 86 -0.49 1.91 0.69
CA ALA A 86 -0.76 3.33 0.91
C ALA A 86 -1.92 3.57 1.91
N VAL A 87 -2.91 2.68 1.98
CA VAL A 87 -3.95 2.71 3.02
C VAL A 87 -3.32 2.46 4.39
N ALA A 88 -2.51 1.41 4.54
CA ALA A 88 -1.79 1.14 5.79
C ALA A 88 -0.91 2.32 6.23
N PHE A 89 -0.20 2.94 5.28
CA PHE A 89 0.63 4.10 5.55
C PHE A 89 -0.19 5.29 6.10
N HIS A 90 -1.37 5.57 5.54
CA HIS A 90 -2.18 6.75 5.89
C HIS A 90 -3.24 6.55 6.98
N SER A 91 -3.66 5.32 7.25
CA SER A 91 -4.72 5.01 8.22
C SER A 91 -4.43 3.74 9.02
N THR A 92 -4.98 2.60 8.60
CA THR A 92 -4.87 1.33 9.32
C THR A 92 -4.49 0.21 8.35
N PRO A 93 -3.72 -0.78 8.81
CA PRO A 93 -3.37 -1.92 7.98
C PRO A 93 -4.62 -2.71 7.61
N ARG A 94 -4.62 -3.17 6.36
CA ARG A 94 -5.60 -4.11 5.86
C ARG A 94 -4.90 -5.06 4.90
N TYR A 95 -5.37 -6.30 4.86
CA TYR A 95 -4.76 -7.33 4.05
C TYR A 95 -4.76 -6.94 2.55
N THR A 96 -3.66 -7.25 1.86
CA THR A 96 -3.51 -7.06 0.41
C THR A 96 -2.63 -8.15 -0.16
N LYS A 97 -2.87 -8.54 -1.41
CA LYS A 97 -2.19 -9.66 -2.09
C LYS A 97 -1.05 -9.21 -3.01
N ASP A 98 -0.79 -7.92 -3.00
CA ASP A 98 -0.04 -7.19 -4.00
C ASP A 98 0.53 -5.90 -3.40
N ILE A 99 1.56 -5.37 -4.05
CA ILE A 99 1.94 -3.96 -3.93
C ILE A 99 1.66 -3.27 -5.25
N ASP A 100 0.96 -2.14 -5.19
CA ASP A 100 0.60 -1.33 -6.36
C ASP A 100 1.57 -0.16 -6.51
N ILE A 101 2.22 -0.05 -7.65
CA ILE A 101 3.20 0.98 -7.99
C ILE A 101 2.69 1.78 -9.18
N LEU A 102 2.20 2.99 -8.93
CA LEU A 102 1.82 3.93 -9.98
C LEU A 102 3.06 4.63 -10.52
N VAL A 103 3.38 4.47 -11.80
CA VAL A 103 4.51 5.14 -12.47
C VAL A 103 4.02 6.24 -13.40
N ARG A 104 4.82 7.30 -13.59
CA ARG A 104 4.51 8.32 -14.58
C ARG A 104 4.52 7.73 -15.99
N ALA A 105 3.39 7.84 -16.70
CA ALA A 105 3.29 7.55 -18.13
C ALA A 105 4.01 8.62 -18.96
N ALA A 106 5.34 8.53 -19.05
CA ALA A 106 6.16 9.44 -19.84
C ALA A 106 7.37 8.68 -20.40
N ARG A 107 7.77 8.98 -21.64
CA ARG A 107 8.82 8.24 -22.36
C ARG A 107 10.12 8.08 -21.56
N LYS A 108 10.63 9.17 -20.95
CA LYS A 108 11.84 9.13 -20.12
C LYS A 108 11.68 8.23 -18.89
N ASN A 109 10.51 8.27 -18.25
CA ASN A 109 10.24 7.46 -17.08
C ASN A 109 10.04 5.98 -17.46
N ALA A 110 9.37 5.71 -18.59
CA ALA A 110 9.18 4.36 -19.12
C ALA A 110 10.50 3.63 -19.33
N THR A 111 11.53 4.31 -19.86
CA THR A 111 12.88 3.73 -19.98
C THR A 111 13.49 3.35 -18.62
N ARG A 112 13.29 4.18 -17.58
CA ARG A 112 13.78 3.89 -16.22
C ARG A 112 13.03 2.74 -15.57
N VAL A 113 11.71 2.68 -15.78
CA VAL A 113 10.85 1.57 -15.34
C VAL A 113 11.31 0.26 -15.98
N LEU A 114 11.55 0.25 -17.29
CA LEU A 114 12.06 -0.94 -17.99
C LEU A 114 13.43 -1.40 -17.49
N ALA A 115 14.34 -0.47 -17.17
CA ALA A 115 15.63 -0.81 -16.58
C ALA A 115 15.44 -1.50 -15.22
N ALA A 116 14.63 -0.90 -14.33
CA ALA A 116 14.34 -1.47 -13.01
C ALA A 116 13.67 -2.86 -13.11
N ILE A 117 12.69 -3.03 -14.01
CA ILE A 117 12.05 -4.33 -14.25
C ILE A 117 13.06 -5.34 -14.81
N SER A 118 13.92 -4.92 -15.74
CA SER A 118 14.91 -5.83 -16.35
C SER A 118 15.94 -6.32 -15.35
N GLU A 119 16.36 -5.47 -14.41
CA GLU A 119 17.25 -5.86 -13.31
C GLU A 119 16.55 -6.80 -12.31
N PHE A 120 15.24 -6.60 -12.08
CA PHE A 120 14.47 -7.36 -11.10
C PHE A 120 14.04 -8.76 -11.60
N ALA A 121 13.43 -8.80 -12.79
CA ALA A 121 12.72 -9.99 -13.31
C ALA A 121 13.18 -10.40 -14.72
N GLY A 122 14.18 -9.73 -15.29
CA GLY A 122 14.59 -9.89 -16.68
C GLY A 122 13.78 -9.03 -17.65
N PRO A 123 14.18 -8.96 -18.93
CA PRO A 123 13.56 -8.07 -19.92
C PRO A 123 12.05 -8.35 -20.05
N PRO A 124 11.18 -7.36 -19.83
CA PRO A 124 9.74 -7.58 -19.93
C PRO A 124 9.27 -7.55 -21.40
N ASP A 125 8.20 -8.27 -21.69
CA ASP A 125 7.51 -8.20 -22.99
C ASP A 125 6.59 -6.97 -23.07
N VAL A 126 7.17 -5.78 -22.88
CA VAL A 126 6.48 -4.50 -23.02
C VAL A 126 7.43 -3.42 -23.52
N SER A 127 6.96 -2.59 -24.45
CA SER A 127 7.74 -1.48 -24.99
C SER A 127 7.69 -0.24 -24.11
N ALA A 128 8.71 0.61 -24.23
CA ALA A 128 8.73 1.92 -23.57
C ALA A 128 7.57 2.80 -24.04
N GLU A 129 7.18 2.69 -25.32
CA GLU A 129 6.05 3.39 -25.92
C GLU A 129 4.73 2.99 -25.26
N ARG A 130 4.56 1.72 -24.87
CA ARG A 130 3.35 1.27 -24.19
C ARG A 130 3.29 1.75 -22.75
N LEU A 131 4.40 1.70 -22.02
CA LEU A 131 4.54 2.24 -20.65
C LEU A 131 4.42 3.76 -20.58
N ALA A 132 4.71 4.46 -21.68
CA ALA A 132 4.54 5.91 -21.79
C ALA A 132 3.08 6.35 -22.05
N ARG A 133 2.13 5.42 -22.00
CA ARG A 133 0.68 5.67 -22.17
C ARG A 133 -0.07 5.22 -20.92
N PRO A 134 -1.20 5.86 -20.59
CA PRO A 134 -2.07 5.38 -19.52
C PRO A 134 -2.67 4.00 -19.86
N ASP A 135 -3.35 3.45 -18.85
CA ASP A 135 -4.22 2.28 -18.92
C ASP A 135 -3.49 0.99 -19.24
N LEU A 136 -2.28 0.86 -18.67
CA LEU A 136 -1.52 -0.38 -18.59
C LEU A 136 -1.34 -0.80 -17.13
N VAL A 137 -1.56 -2.08 -16.88
CA VAL A 137 -1.17 -2.80 -15.67
C VAL A 137 -0.20 -3.90 -16.07
N LEU A 138 1.02 -3.84 -15.56
CA LEU A 138 2.02 -4.91 -15.71
C LEU A 138 2.16 -5.63 -14.38
N MET A 139 1.94 -6.94 -14.37
CA MET A 139 1.98 -7.77 -13.16
C MET A 139 3.26 -8.60 -13.14
N MET A 140 3.93 -8.63 -11.99
CA MET A 140 5.09 -9.48 -11.73
C MET A 140 4.84 -10.34 -10.49
N GLY A 141 5.21 -11.61 -10.55
CA GLY A 141 5.00 -12.56 -9.46
C GLY A 141 3.55 -13.03 -9.31
N LEU A 142 3.25 -13.66 -8.18
CA LEU A 142 1.93 -14.23 -7.86
C LEU A 142 1.54 -13.83 -6.43
N PRO A 143 0.23 -13.74 -6.13
CA PRO A 143 -0.24 -13.58 -4.77
C PRO A 143 0.33 -14.65 -3.80
N PRO A 144 0.62 -14.27 -2.55
CA PRO A 144 0.42 -12.95 -1.99
C PRO A 144 1.57 -11.97 -2.29
N THR A 145 2.60 -12.33 -3.05
CA THR A 145 3.78 -11.50 -3.35
C THR A 145 3.77 -11.02 -4.81
N ARG A 146 2.63 -10.46 -5.25
CA ARG A 146 2.48 -9.84 -6.58
C ARG A 146 2.89 -8.37 -6.56
N ILE A 147 3.51 -7.88 -7.62
CA ILE A 147 3.81 -6.46 -7.85
C ILE A 147 3.03 -6.00 -9.08
N ASP A 148 2.24 -4.95 -8.93
CA ASP A 148 1.48 -4.35 -10.03
C ASP A 148 2.07 -2.97 -10.39
N VAL A 149 2.60 -2.84 -11.60
CA VAL A 149 3.07 -1.56 -12.15
C VAL A 149 1.95 -0.94 -12.99
N LEU A 150 1.44 0.19 -12.52
CA LEU A 150 0.29 0.90 -13.07
C LEU A 150 0.73 2.18 -13.77
N THR A 151 0.19 2.48 -14.93
CA THR A 151 0.47 3.75 -15.66
C THR A 151 -0.62 4.82 -15.49
N SER A 152 -1.77 4.41 -14.97
CA SER A 152 -2.90 5.27 -14.56
C SER A 152 -3.68 4.58 -13.46
N ILE A 153 -4.41 5.37 -12.67
CA ILE A 153 -5.49 4.92 -11.79
C ILE A 153 -6.61 5.96 -11.85
N ASP A 154 -7.84 5.54 -11.61
CA ASP A 154 -9.00 6.43 -11.58
C ASP A 154 -8.81 7.54 -10.54
N GLY A 155 -9.29 8.75 -10.85
CA GLY A 155 -9.32 9.87 -9.91
C GLY A 155 -7.94 10.47 -9.54
N CYS A 156 -6.86 10.06 -10.21
CA CYS A 156 -5.51 10.54 -9.91
C CYS A 156 -4.81 11.13 -11.15
N ASP A 157 -4.45 12.42 -11.08
CA ASP A 157 -3.47 13.02 -12.00
C ASP A 157 -2.06 12.82 -11.43
N PHE A 158 -1.21 12.07 -12.14
CA PHE A 158 0.14 11.74 -11.67
C PHE A 158 0.95 12.99 -11.37
N ALA A 159 0.93 14.00 -12.25
CA ALA A 159 1.78 15.18 -12.07
C ALA A 159 1.41 15.96 -10.79
N ARG A 160 0.11 16.05 -10.48
CA ARG A 160 -0.40 16.64 -9.23
C ARG A 160 -0.07 15.79 -8.02
N ALA A 161 -0.32 14.48 -8.08
CA ALA A 161 -0.01 13.56 -6.98
C ALA A 161 1.49 13.53 -6.68
N TRP A 162 2.35 13.58 -7.71
CA TRP A 162 3.80 13.64 -7.58
C TRP A 162 4.28 14.85 -6.80
N ARG A 163 3.65 16.02 -6.97
CA ARG A 163 3.97 17.22 -6.18
C ARG A 163 3.55 17.13 -4.71
N ARG A 164 2.62 16.23 -4.39
CA ARG A 164 2.03 16.03 -3.06
C ARG A 164 2.44 14.71 -2.41
N ARG A 165 3.35 13.99 -3.05
CA ARG A 165 3.87 12.71 -2.58
C ARG A 165 4.49 12.87 -1.19
N VAL A 166 4.47 11.79 -0.44
CA VAL A 166 5.01 11.75 0.92
C VAL A 166 6.15 10.72 0.94
N ARG A 167 7.26 11.05 1.59
CA ARG A 167 8.35 10.09 1.81
C ARG A 167 7.97 9.19 2.98
N GLY A 168 8.17 7.89 2.83
CA GLY A 168 7.92 6.90 3.87
C GLY A 168 8.93 5.76 3.78
N ARG A 169 8.89 4.81 4.72
CA ARG A 169 9.77 3.65 4.71
C ARG A 169 8.99 2.38 4.39
N TYR A 170 9.56 1.56 3.52
CA TYR A 170 9.18 0.16 3.31
C TYR A 170 10.41 -0.69 3.61
N GLY A 171 10.39 -1.37 4.77
CA GLY A 171 11.60 -2.03 5.29
C GLY A 171 12.73 -1.02 5.51
N SER A 172 13.86 -1.26 4.86
CA SER A 172 15.02 -0.39 4.86
C SER A 172 14.97 0.72 3.81
N GLN A 173 14.11 0.60 2.79
CA GLN A 173 14.05 1.54 1.68
C GLN A 173 13.19 2.76 2.03
N GLU A 174 13.70 3.94 1.71
CA GLU A 174 12.86 5.13 1.66
C GLU A 174 12.17 5.20 0.30
N VAL A 175 10.85 5.39 0.29
CA VAL A 175 10.02 5.28 -0.92
C VAL A 175 8.99 6.38 -0.99
N TRP A 176 8.46 6.62 -2.20
CA TRP A 176 7.41 7.61 -2.42
C TRP A 176 6.01 6.99 -2.31
N PHE A 177 5.20 7.49 -1.38
CA PHE A 177 3.78 7.17 -1.29
C PHE A 177 2.94 8.27 -1.92
N ILE A 178 1.80 7.89 -2.50
CA ILE A 178 0.75 8.86 -2.86
C ILE A 178 0.29 9.65 -1.63
N GLY A 179 0.01 10.94 -1.79
CA GLY A 179 -0.55 11.76 -0.72
C GLY A 179 -1.96 11.31 -0.33
N ARG A 180 -2.32 11.44 0.96
CA ARG A 180 -3.62 10.97 1.49
C ARG A 180 -4.83 11.50 0.71
N LYS A 181 -4.81 12.79 0.37
CA LYS A 181 -5.92 13.44 -0.37
C LYS A 181 -6.09 12.84 -1.77
N ASP A 182 -4.99 12.57 -2.45
CA ASP A 182 -5.01 12.00 -3.80
C ASP A 182 -5.37 10.50 -3.74
N LEU A 183 -4.98 9.78 -2.68
CA LEU A 183 -5.44 8.41 -2.42
C LEU A 183 -6.95 8.34 -2.17
N ILE A 184 -7.50 9.22 -1.34
CA ILE A 184 -8.96 9.31 -1.11
C ILE A 184 -9.69 9.59 -2.44
N ALA A 185 -9.18 10.53 -3.24
CA ALA A 185 -9.76 10.82 -4.55
C ALA A 185 -9.77 9.58 -5.47
N ALA A 186 -8.65 8.85 -5.51
CA ALA A 186 -8.54 7.65 -6.33
C ALA A 186 -9.48 6.52 -5.87
N LYS A 187 -9.55 6.27 -4.56
CA LYS A 187 -10.47 5.28 -3.98
C LYS A 187 -11.94 5.62 -4.24
N LYS A 188 -12.30 6.91 -4.15
CA LYS A 188 -13.65 7.40 -4.45
C LYS A 188 -14.01 7.23 -5.92
N ALA A 189 -13.07 7.43 -6.83
CA ALA A 189 -13.29 7.25 -8.26
C ALA A 189 -13.40 5.77 -8.65
N ALA A 190 -12.58 4.89 -8.07
CA ALA A 190 -12.61 3.45 -8.35
C ALA A 190 -13.86 2.76 -7.78
N ALA A 191 -14.34 3.19 -6.60
CA ALA A 191 -15.63 2.80 -6.01
C ALA A 191 -15.90 1.29 -5.89
N ARG A 192 -14.86 0.44 -5.84
CA ARG A 192 -15.01 -0.99 -5.52
C ARG A 192 -15.36 -1.17 -4.05
N GLU A 193 -15.95 -2.30 -3.67
CA GLU A 193 -16.37 -2.59 -2.29
C GLU A 193 -15.25 -2.35 -1.26
N GLN A 194 -14.06 -2.87 -1.52
CA GLN A 194 -12.89 -2.63 -0.65
C GLN A 194 -12.46 -1.16 -0.63
N ASP A 195 -12.58 -0.44 -1.75
CA ASP A 195 -12.23 0.98 -1.80
C ASP A 195 -13.18 1.82 -0.93
N LEU A 196 -14.46 1.46 -0.85
CA LEU A 196 -15.43 2.11 0.04
C LEU A 196 -15.10 1.88 1.52
N LEU A 197 -14.60 0.69 1.88
CA LEU A 197 -14.10 0.41 3.24
C LEU A 197 -12.81 1.16 3.54
N ASP A 198 -11.89 1.23 2.57
CA ASP A 198 -10.64 1.98 2.68
C ASP A 198 -10.93 3.49 2.86
N LEU A 199 -11.92 4.04 2.15
CA LEU A 199 -12.35 5.44 2.29
C LEU A 199 -12.78 5.78 3.72
N LYS A 200 -13.63 4.96 4.34
CA LYS A 200 -14.08 5.20 5.73
C LYS A 200 -12.90 5.36 6.69
N ARG A 201 -11.91 4.46 6.57
CA ARG A 201 -10.68 4.49 7.37
C ARG A 201 -9.81 5.72 7.06
N LEU A 202 -9.61 6.03 5.79
CA LEU A 202 -8.79 7.17 5.36
C LEU A 202 -9.40 8.52 5.78
N GLU A 203 -10.70 8.69 5.61
CA GLU A 203 -11.43 9.87 6.03
C GLU A 203 -11.46 9.99 7.56
N ARG A 204 -11.61 8.87 8.28
CA ARG A 204 -11.48 8.88 9.75
C ARG A 204 -10.08 9.27 10.18
N ALA A 205 -9.04 8.71 9.58
CA ALA A 205 -7.67 9.04 9.89
C ALA A 205 -7.33 10.51 9.57
N ALA A 206 -7.90 11.07 8.50
CA ALA A 206 -7.79 12.49 8.19
C ALA A 206 -8.47 13.38 9.25
N ARG A 207 -9.64 12.98 9.77
CA ARG A 207 -10.34 13.70 10.84
C ARG A 207 -9.55 13.67 12.15
N LEU A 208 -9.01 12.51 12.53
CA LEU A 208 -8.26 12.34 13.78
C LEU A 208 -6.90 13.04 13.73
N GLY A 209 -6.15 12.91 12.64
CA GLY A 209 -4.84 13.56 12.47
C GLY A 209 -4.89 15.08 12.29
N ALA A 210 -6.07 15.68 12.08
CA ALA A 210 -6.23 17.14 12.05
C ALA A 210 -6.48 17.76 13.44
N ARG A 211 -6.61 16.94 14.48
CA ARG A 211 -6.90 17.37 15.86
C ARG A 211 -5.68 17.38 16.79
N GLY A 212 -4.55 16.81 16.36
CA GLY A 212 -3.26 16.85 17.05
C GLY A 212 -2.30 17.78 16.35
#